data_AF-E0I8V9-F1
#
_entry.id   AF-E0I8V9-F1
#
_cell.length_a   1.000
_cell.length_b   1.000
_cell.length_c   1.000
_cell.angle_alpha   90.00
_cell.angle_beta   90.00
_cell.angle_gamma   90.00
#
_symmetry.space_group_name_H-M   'P 1'
#
loop_
_entity.id
_entity.type
_entity.pdbx_description
1 polymer ?
#
loop_
_entity_poly.entity_id
_entity_poly.type
_entity_poly.pdbx_seq_one_letter_code
_entity_poly.pdbx_strand_id
1 'polypeptide(L)'
;MKWIQRCAIIVMAAMLLVAAGCSSSKPPKEVLETSMTKMSEMKSYGFTGTIGFDDVNIPAEEADALGVSMVTSILKGAKLTFEGQYEKEPYRMDLNLKLEVKGDGSTTSFEVPILMNQNDLYVKIPTIPGLPIPEELTSKFIKIDLKKLAEEQGTELPFNDMDKQVKLGTDIMNTIITSFDEKDYFFEPKAEEVQGLPKDGDYDQIVQFKITDETFAPALELIVNKVAPAVIDLLAKDEDYLKLADITKEDLDEAKKQLAENGPDAIKELKKAVKINEFAITGGVKDKYMTYQGIYANIAVKPEDSEDEVKVDMYVRSEYKDINKKQTFKHDIPTDTISMEDAMQMFGGSGDLESEF
;
A
#
# COMPACT_ATOMS: atom_id res chain seq x y z
N MET A 1 23.25 55.07 17.35
CA MET A 1 22.55 53.81 17.69
C MET A 1 21.32 53.49 16.82
N LYS A 2 20.53 54.47 16.34
CA LYS A 2 19.31 54.20 15.52
C LYS A 2 19.54 53.63 14.11
N TRP A 3 20.75 53.72 13.55
CA TRP A 3 21.07 53.18 12.21
C TRP A 3 21.41 51.68 12.25
N ILE A 4 22.13 51.23 13.27
CA ILE A 4 22.46 49.81 13.50
C ILE A 4 21.19 49.00 13.83
N GLN A 5 20.25 49.55 14.59
CA GLN A 5 18.94 48.93 14.82
C GLN A 5 18.11 48.79 13.53
N ARG A 6 18.19 49.74 12.60
CA ARG A 6 17.48 49.66 11.31
C ARG A 6 18.12 48.65 10.35
N CYS A 7 19.45 48.54 10.34
CA CYS A 7 20.16 47.50 9.58
C CYS A 7 19.89 46.09 10.14
N ALA A 8 19.84 45.92 11.47
CA ALA A 8 19.53 44.62 12.08
C ALA A 8 18.10 44.15 11.78
N ILE A 9 17.11 45.04 11.76
CA ILE A 9 15.73 44.71 11.42
C ILE A 9 15.59 44.36 9.94
N ILE A 10 16.28 45.07 9.03
CA ILE A 10 16.26 44.77 7.59
C ILE A 10 16.97 43.45 7.29
N VAL A 11 18.07 43.15 7.97
CA VAL A 11 18.80 41.88 7.81
C VAL A 11 18.04 40.71 8.42
N MET A 12 17.31 40.91 9.53
CA MET A 12 16.43 39.91 10.14
C MET A 12 15.15 39.68 9.31
N ALA A 13 14.57 40.73 8.71
CA ALA A 13 13.47 40.61 7.76
C ALA A 13 13.90 39.97 6.43
N ALA A 14 15.12 40.24 5.97
CA ALA A 14 15.72 39.57 4.81
C ALA A 14 16.01 38.09 5.11
N MET A 15 16.45 37.74 6.32
CA MET A 15 16.60 36.34 6.73
C MET A 15 15.26 35.60 6.86
N LEU A 16 14.18 36.29 7.25
CA LEU A 16 12.83 35.71 7.23
C LEU A 16 12.27 35.54 5.80
N LEU A 17 12.70 36.38 4.84
CA LEU A 17 12.36 36.22 3.42
C LEU A 17 13.19 35.13 2.72
N VAL A 18 14.39 34.81 3.23
CA VAL A 18 15.18 33.65 2.77
C VAL A 18 14.69 32.34 3.40
N ALA A 19 14.06 32.38 4.59
CA ALA A 19 13.30 31.26 5.14
C ALA A 19 11.93 31.03 4.47
N ALA A 20 11.41 32.05 3.78
CA ALA A 20 10.32 31.94 2.81
C ALA A 20 10.86 31.80 1.37
N GLY A 21 12.03 31.16 1.23
CA GLY A 21 12.70 30.89 -0.03
C GLY A 21 11.90 29.94 -0.92
N CYS A 22 10.91 30.50 -1.61
CA CYS A 22 10.59 30.25 -3.01
C CYS A 22 10.76 28.80 -3.49
N SER A 23 9.79 27.96 -3.15
CA SER A 23 9.21 27.14 -4.20
C SER A 23 7.99 27.90 -4.71
N SER A 24 7.88 28.10 -6.02
CA SER A 24 6.63 28.50 -6.67
C SER A 24 5.61 27.34 -6.70
N SER A 25 5.91 26.25 -5.98
CA SER A 25 5.09 25.07 -5.87
C SER A 25 4.09 25.25 -4.74
N LYS A 26 2.94 24.60 -4.89
CA LYS A 26 1.88 24.61 -3.88
C LYS A 26 2.36 23.90 -2.62
N PRO A 27 1.82 24.22 -1.43
CA PRO A 27 2.13 23.48 -0.21
C PRO A 27 1.92 21.97 -0.39
N PRO A 28 2.79 21.10 0.16
CA PRO A 28 2.72 19.65 -0.05
C PRO A 28 1.34 19.02 0.20
N LYS A 29 0.58 19.50 1.18
CA LYS A 29 -0.77 19.00 1.43
C LYS A 29 -1.75 19.35 0.31
N GLU A 30 -1.73 20.59 -0.16
CA GLU A 30 -2.58 21.03 -1.27
C GLU A 30 -2.27 20.21 -2.54
N VAL A 31 -1.01 19.86 -2.73
CA VAL A 31 -0.53 19.03 -3.85
C VAL A 31 -1.03 17.60 -3.72
N LEU A 32 -0.95 17.00 -2.52
CA LEU A 32 -1.51 15.67 -2.25
C LEU A 32 -3.03 15.64 -2.49
N GLU A 33 -3.77 16.59 -1.93
CA GLU A 33 -5.24 16.69 -2.11
C GLU A 33 -5.63 16.86 -3.58
N THR A 34 -4.95 17.76 -4.30
CA THR A 34 -5.17 17.98 -5.73
C THR A 34 -4.85 16.70 -6.52
N SER A 35 -3.75 16.04 -6.20
CA SER A 35 -3.30 14.85 -6.92
C SER A 35 -4.22 13.66 -6.66
N MET A 36 -4.68 13.46 -5.43
CA MET A 36 -5.65 12.42 -5.08
C MET A 36 -6.98 12.62 -5.82
N THR A 37 -7.46 13.86 -5.91
CA THR A 37 -8.64 14.20 -6.71
C THR A 37 -8.41 13.88 -8.19
N LYS A 38 -7.22 14.12 -8.73
CA LYS A 38 -6.89 13.75 -10.11
C LYS A 38 -6.80 12.24 -10.33
N MET A 39 -6.23 11.52 -9.37
CA MET A 39 -6.12 10.06 -9.43
C MET A 39 -7.51 9.40 -9.46
N SER A 40 -8.49 9.93 -8.71
CA SER A 40 -9.87 9.40 -8.72
C SER A 40 -10.61 9.61 -10.05
N GLU A 41 -10.15 10.57 -10.88
CA GLU A 41 -10.70 10.83 -12.22
C GLU A 41 -10.08 9.93 -13.31
N MET A 42 -9.10 9.08 -12.98
CA MET A 42 -8.41 8.24 -13.94
C MET A 42 -9.33 7.15 -14.50
N LYS A 43 -9.45 7.10 -15.83
CA LYS A 43 -10.23 6.10 -16.56
C LYS A 43 -9.38 4.92 -17.02
N SER A 44 -8.08 5.16 -17.19
CA SER A 44 -7.14 4.15 -17.65
C SER A 44 -5.72 4.53 -17.27
N TYR A 45 -4.86 3.52 -17.12
CA TYR A 45 -3.44 3.71 -16.85
C TYR A 45 -2.68 2.41 -17.02
N GLY A 46 -1.42 2.52 -17.41
CA GLY A 46 -0.42 1.50 -17.17
C GLY A 46 0.22 1.73 -15.81
N PHE A 47 0.66 0.66 -15.17
CA PHE A 47 1.39 0.75 -13.91
C PHE A 47 2.52 -0.26 -13.85
N THR A 48 3.58 0.10 -13.14
CA THR A 48 4.70 -0.77 -12.82
C THR A 48 5.08 -0.55 -11.38
N GLY A 49 5.59 -1.56 -10.70
CA GLY A 49 6.01 -1.39 -9.33
C GLY A 49 6.82 -2.55 -8.77
N THR A 50 7.25 -2.36 -7.54
CA THR A 50 8.08 -3.28 -6.79
C THR A 50 7.72 -3.21 -5.33
N ILE A 51 7.50 -4.36 -4.72
CA ILE A 51 7.52 -4.58 -3.29
C ILE A 51 8.82 -5.30 -2.97
N GLY A 52 9.56 -4.82 -1.99
CA GLY A 52 10.79 -5.44 -1.56
C GLY A 52 10.98 -5.36 -0.06
N PHE A 53 11.77 -6.30 0.43
CA PHE A 53 12.14 -6.44 1.83
C PHE A 53 13.66 -6.38 1.90
N ASP A 54 14.20 -5.23 2.31
CA ASP A 54 15.64 -5.01 2.36
C ASP A 54 16.26 -5.73 3.57
N ASP A 55 15.57 -5.71 4.71
CA ASP A 55 15.92 -6.49 5.89
C ASP A 55 14.65 -6.94 6.63
N VAL A 56 14.53 -8.23 6.88
CA VAL A 56 13.45 -8.79 7.71
C VAL A 56 14.11 -9.76 8.69
N ASN A 57 13.86 -9.51 9.96
CA ASN A 57 14.26 -10.39 11.05
C ASN A 57 13.05 -10.67 11.92
N ILE A 58 12.47 -11.86 11.78
CA ILE A 58 11.42 -12.35 12.66
C ILE A 58 11.99 -13.61 13.30
N PRO A 59 12.18 -13.66 14.62
CA PRO A 59 12.72 -14.85 15.26
C PRO A 59 11.71 -16.02 15.14
N ALA A 60 12.22 -17.25 15.21
CA ALA A 60 11.45 -18.44 14.81
C ALA A 60 10.21 -18.65 15.70
N GLU A 61 10.33 -18.40 17.00
CA GLU A 61 9.22 -18.55 17.95
C GLU A 61 8.07 -17.59 17.63
N GLU A 62 8.38 -16.34 17.30
CA GLU A 62 7.39 -15.34 16.87
C GLU A 62 6.82 -15.68 15.48
N ALA A 63 7.65 -16.18 14.57
CA ALA A 63 7.19 -16.58 13.24
C ALA A 63 6.21 -17.77 13.29
N ASP A 64 6.47 -18.74 14.18
CA ASP A 64 5.58 -19.86 14.43
C ASP A 64 4.29 -19.42 15.13
N ALA A 65 4.39 -18.55 16.15
CA ALA A 65 3.22 -17.99 16.83
C ALA A 65 2.31 -17.20 15.87
N LEU A 66 2.91 -16.49 14.90
CA LEU A 66 2.19 -15.76 13.86
C LEU A 66 1.75 -16.66 12.68
N GLY A 67 2.14 -17.92 12.64
CA GLY A 67 1.83 -18.85 11.54
C GLY A 67 2.51 -18.49 10.22
N VAL A 68 3.59 -17.70 10.25
CA VAL A 68 4.31 -17.19 9.08
C VAL A 68 5.71 -17.76 8.93
N SER A 69 6.10 -18.76 9.72
CA SER A 69 7.46 -19.32 9.70
C SER A 69 7.93 -19.76 8.31
N MET A 70 7.08 -20.39 7.51
CA MET A 70 7.40 -20.69 6.10
C MET A 70 7.60 -19.44 5.25
N VAL A 71 6.84 -18.38 5.50
CA VAL A 71 6.84 -17.13 4.71
C VAL A 71 8.07 -16.26 5.03
N THR A 72 8.48 -16.19 6.30
CA THR A 72 9.64 -15.37 6.72
C THR A 72 10.94 -15.74 6.00
N SER A 73 11.17 -17.04 5.77
CA SER A 73 12.34 -17.54 5.05
C SER A 73 12.38 -17.10 3.58
N ILE A 74 11.21 -16.93 2.96
CA ILE A 74 11.04 -16.50 1.57
C ILE A 74 11.17 -14.99 1.47
N LEU A 75 10.61 -14.25 2.44
CA LEU A 75 10.56 -12.78 2.41
C LEU A 75 11.93 -12.12 2.45
N LYS A 76 12.91 -12.74 3.13
CA LYS A 76 14.25 -12.15 3.29
C LYS A 76 14.95 -11.99 1.94
N GLY A 77 15.03 -10.76 1.44
CA GLY A 77 15.61 -10.44 0.14
C GLY A 77 14.73 -10.84 -1.07
N ALA A 78 13.46 -11.19 -0.84
CA ALA A 78 12.49 -11.34 -1.91
C ALA A 78 12.13 -9.98 -2.51
N LYS A 79 11.89 -10.02 -3.82
CA LYS A 79 11.41 -8.88 -4.59
C LYS A 79 10.22 -9.31 -5.41
N LEU A 80 9.08 -8.67 -5.19
CA LEU A 80 7.90 -8.85 -6.01
C LEU A 80 7.77 -7.63 -6.92
N THR A 81 7.97 -7.82 -8.21
CA THR A 81 7.69 -6.78 -9.21
C THR A 81 6.32 -7.03 -9.81
N PHE A 82 5.60 -5.96 -10.12
CA PHE A 82 4.33 -6.04 -10.81
C PHE A 82 4.31 -5.06 -11.97
N GLU A 83 3.74 -5.47 -13.09
CA GLU A 83 3.42 -4.58 -14.20
C GLU A 83 2.01 -4.86 -14.68
N GLY A 84 1.31 -3.84 -15.12
CA GLY A 84 -0.04 -4.03 -15.60
C GLY A 84 -0.61 -2.80 -16.27
N GLN A 85 -1.86 -2.96 -16.67
CA GLN A 85 -2.67 -1.90 -17.20
C GLN A 85 -4.13 -2.12 -16.83
N TYR A 86 -4.83 -1.01 -16.65
CA TYR A 86 -6.22 -0.98 -16.28
C TYR A 86 -6.99 -0.02 -17.17
N GLU A 87 -8.23 -0.40 -17.52
CA GLU A 87 -9.18 0.45 -18.22
C GLU A 87 -10.58 0.26 -17.60
N LYS A 88 -11.18 1.35 -17.11
CA LYS A 88 -12.47 1.37 -16.42
C LYS A 88 -13.61 0.88 -17.29
N GLU A 89 -13.57 1.14 -18.59
CA GLU A 89 -14.53 0.62 -19.57
C GLU A 89 -13.75 -0.20 -20.60
N PRO A 90 -13.86 -1.55 -20.63
CA PRO A 90 -14.93 -2.40 -20.10
C PRO A 90 -14.57 -3.14 -18.78
N TYR A 91 -14.00 -2.45 -17.79
CA TYR A 91 -13.48 -3.02 -16.54
C TYR A 91 -12.43 -4.10 -16.78
N ARG A 92 -11.38 -3.76 -17.54
CA ARG A 92 -10.33 -4.70 -17.89
C ARG A 92 -9.02 -4.38 -17.17
N MET A 93 -8.39 -5.41 -16.60
CA MET A 93 -7.05 -5.34 -16.05
C MET A 93 -6.22 -6.51 -16.54
N ASP A 94 -5.00 -6.24 -17.01
CA ASP A 94 -3.97 -7.25 -17.19
C ASP A 94 -2.86 -6.91 -16.20
N LEU A 95 -2.48 -7.87 -15.36
CA LEU A 95 -1.44 -7.76 -14.33
C LEU A 95 -0.48 -8.93 -14.49
N ASN A 96 0.82 -8.65 -14.52
CA ASN A 96 1.86 -9.66 -14.44
C ASN A 96 2.60 -9.48 -13.11
N LEU A 97 2.57 -10.50 -12.28
CA LEU A 97 3.34 -10.55 -11.04
C LEU A 97 4.61 -11.34 -11.28
N LYS A 98 5.76 -10.78 -10.94
CA LYS A 98 7.05 -11.47 -11.00
C LYS A 98 7.68 -11.51 -9.62
N LEU A 99 7.72 -12.70 -9.03
CA LEU A 99 8.39 -12.97 -7.77
C LEU A 99 9.83 -13.39 -8.05
N GLU A 100 10.79 -12.73 -7.41
CA GLU A 100 12.21 -13.09 -7.42
C GLU A 100 12.62 -13.51 -6.00
N VAL A 101 13.04 -14.76 -5.85
CA VAL A 101 13.51 -15.33 -4.58
C VAL A 101 15.00 -15.62 -4.69
N LYS A 102 15.77 -15.18 -3.70
CA LYS A 102 17.20 -15.45 -3.61
C LYS A 102 17.44 -16.70 -2.76
N GLY A 103 18.09 -17.71 -3.33
CA GLY A 103 18.57 -18.90 -2.61
C GLY A 103 20.11 -18.96 -2.57
N ASP A 104 20.66 -20.12 -2.21
CA ASP A 104 22.09 -20.41 -2.07
C ASP A 104 22.88 -20.21 -3.39
N GLY A 105 23.16 -18.95 -3.73
CA GLY A 105 23.94 -18.55 -4.90
C GLY A 105 23.17 -18.41 -6.21
N SER A 106 21.84 -18.59 -6.23
CA SER A 106 21.00 -18.41 -7.42
C SER A 106 19.72 -17.64 -7.13
N THR A 107 19.25 -16.86 -8.11
CA THR A 107 17.94 -16.20 -8.08
C THR A 107 16.97 -17.00 -8.95
N THR A 108 15.87 -17.46 -8.36
CA THR A 108 14.76 -18.07 -9.10
C THR A 108 13.66 -17.03 -9.28
N SER A 109 13.07 -16.99 -10.48
CA SER A 109 11.97 -16.09 -10.78
C SER A 109 10.73 -16.83 -11.26
N PHE A 110 9.58 -16.40 -10.76
CA PHE A 110 8.26 -16.93 -11.11
C PHE A 110 7.39 -15.80 -11.62
N GLU A 111 6.74 -16.00 -12.77
CA GLU A 111 5.82 -15.03 -13.36
C GLU A 111 4.39 -15.58 -13.34
N VAL A 112 3.46 -14.77 -12.82
CA VAL A 112 2.05 -15.10 -12.67
C VAL A 112 1.23 -14.06 -13.43
N PRO A 113 0.83 -14.38 -14.68
CA PRO A 113 -0.14 -13.58 -15.41
C PRO A 113 -1.53 -13.68 -14.77
N ILE A 114 -2.14 -12.52 -14.57
CA ILE A 114 -3.48 -12.35 -14.04
C ILE A 114 -4.25 -11.43 -14.99
N LEU A 115 -5.40 -11.89 -15.46
CA LEU A 115 -6.31 -11.10 -16.28
C LEU A 115 -7.63 -10.98 -15.55
N MET A 116 -8.25 -9.82 -15.61
CA MET A 116 -9.51 -9.58 -14.95
C MET A 116 -10.42 -8.78 -15.86
N ASN A 117 -11.69 -9.16 -15.90
CA ASN A 117 -12.76 -8.38 -16.47
C ASN A 117 -13.89 -8.21 -15.44
N GLN A 118 -15.00 -7.58 -15.84
CA GLN A 118 -16.15 -7.34 -14.95
C GLN A 118 -16.70 -8.62 -14.26
N ASN A 119 -16.62 -9.77 -14.91
CA ASN A 119 -17.25 -11.01 -14.46
C ASN A 119 -16.24 -12.06 -13.98
N ASP A 120 -15.03 -12.04 -14.50
CA ASP A 120 -14.11 -13.16 -14.39
C ASP A 120 -12.70 -12.68 -14.02
N LEU A 121 -12.05 -13.47 -13.16
CA LEU A 121 -10.62 -13.42 -12.89
C LEU A 121 -9.96 -14.67 -13.50
N TYR A 122 -8.85 -14.47 -14.19
CA TYR A 122 -8.06 -15.51 -14.83
C TYR A 122 -6.65 -15.48 -14.27
N VAL A 123 -6.18 -16.61 -13.73
CA VAL A 123 -4.84 -16.74 -13.16
C VAL A 123 -4.10 -17.86 -13.85
N LYS A 124 -2.87 -17.61 -14.29
CA LYS A 124 -2.01 -18.65 -14.86
C LYS A 124 -0.95 -19.06 -13.85
N ILE A 125 -0.97 -20.33 -13.46
CA ILE A 125 0.01 -20.89 -12.52
C ILE A 125 1.32 -21.18 -13.29
N PRO A 126 2.47 -20.66 -12.84
CA PRO A 126 3.74 -20.98 -13.46
C PRO A 126 4.18 -22.40 -13.10
N THR A 127 5.03 -22.99 -13.95
CA THR A 127 5.76 -24.20 -13.59
C THR A 127 6.78 -23.88 -12.50
N ILE A 128 6.70 -24.54 -11.35
CA ILE A 128 7.63 -24.38 -10.23
C ILE A 128 8.55 -25.61 -10.18
N PRO A 129 9.87 -25.47 -10.36
CA PRO A 129 10.80 -26.60 -10.26
C PRO A 129 10.67 -27.32 -8.91
N GLY A 130 10.56 -28.65 -8.95
CA GLY A 130 10.47 -29.49 -7.75
C GLY A 130 9.07 -29.67 -7.17
N LEU A 131 8.06 -28.91 -7.62
CA LEU A 131 6.67 -29.15 -7.24
C LEU A 131 5.97 -29.99 -8.32
N PRO A 132 5.32 -31.13 -7.96
CA PRO A 132 4.59 -31.96 -8.90
C PRO A 132 3.23 -31.32 -9.23
N ILE A 133 3.25 -30.27 -10.04
CA ILE A 133 2.03 -29.60 -10.53
C ILE A 133 1.59 -30.28 -11.83
N PRO A 134 0.33 -30.73 -11.94
CA PRO A 134 -0.23 -31.25 -13.19
C PRO A 134 0.02 -30.31 -14.37
N GLU A 135 0.46 -30.86 -15.50
CA GLU A 135 0.78 -30.09 -16.72
C GLU A 135 -0.40 -29.23 -17.18
N GLU A 136 -1.62 -29.75 -17.05
CA GLU A 136 -2.85 -29.06 -17.38
C GLU A 136 -3.00 -27.72 -16.62
N LEU A 137 -2.65 -27.69 -15.33
CA LEU A 137 -2.74 -26.47 -14.50
C LEU A 137 -1.70 -25.40 -14.86
N THR A 138 -0.55 -25.81 -15.38
CA THR A 138 0.52 -24.86 -15.78
C THR A 138 0.37 -24.36 -17.22
N SER A 139 -0.37 -25.09 -18.06
CA SER A 139 -0.56 -24.76 -19.46
C SER A 139 -1.74 -23.81 -19.71
N LYS A 140 -2.79 -23.86 -18.87
CA LYS A 140 -4.03 -23.10 -19.02
C LYS A 140 -4.22 -22.03 -17.95
N PHE A 141 -5.14 -21.09 -18.21
CA PHE A 141 -5.63 -20.18 -17.18
C PHE A 141 -6.70 -20.86 -16.33
N ILE A 142 -6.65 -20.63 -15.04
CA ILE A 142 -7.72 -20.95 -14.10
C ILE A 142 -8.70 -19.79 -14.12
N LYS A 143 -9.96 -20.07 -14.42
CA LYS A 143 -11.07 -19.11 -14.44
C LYS A 143 -11.80 -19.14 -13.10
N ILE A 144 -11.97 -17.97 -12.52
CA ILE A 144 -12.74 -17.71 -11.32
C ILE A 144 -13.89 -16.80 -11.71
N ASP A 145 -15.13 -17.28 -11.56
CA ASP A 145 -16.33 -16.48 -11.77
C ASP A 145 -16.57 -15.61 -10.54
N LEU A 146 -16.40 -14.30 -10.69
CA LEU A 146 -16.49 -13.36 -9.58
C LEU A 146 -17.92 -13.21 -9.08
N LYS A 147 -18.93 -13.41 -9.94
CA LYS A 147 -20.34 -13.34 -9.54
C LYS A 147 -20.69 -14.53 -8.67
N LYS A 148 -20.32 -15.73 -9.12
CA LYS A 148 -20.49 -16.95 -8.34
C LYS A 148 -19.77 -16.85 -7.00
N LEU A 149 -18.54 -16.35 -6.99
CA LEU A 149 -17.76 -16.16 -5.77
C LEU A 149 -18.44 -15.20 -4.79
N ALA A 150 -18.99 -14.08 -5.28
CA ALA A 150 -19.72 -13.12 -4.46
C ALA A 150 -21.02 -13.72 -3.90
N GLU A 151 -21.77 -14.47 -4.72
CA GLU A 151 -22.98 -15.19 -4.28
C GLU A 151 -22.68 -16.22 -3.18
N GLU A 152 -21.59 -16.99 -3.32
CA GLU A 152 -21.15 -17.97 -2.32
C GLU A 152 -20.69 -17.34 -1.02
N GLN A 153 -20.07 -16.15 -1.09
CA GLN A 153 -19.63 -15.39 0.09
C GLN A 153 -20.74 -14.52 0.70
N GLY A 154 -21.91 -14.44 0.06
CA GLY A 154 -22.99 -13.55 0.49
C GLY A 154 -22.64 -12.07 0.37
N THR A 155 -21.72 -11.71 -0.52
CA THR A 155 -21.24 -10.33 -0.74
C THR A 155 -21.61 -9.82 -2.13
N GLU A 156 -21.45 -8.52 -2.37
CA GLU A 156 -21.60 -7.94 -3.71
C GLU A 156 -20.28 -7.93 -4.48
N LEU A 157 -20.34 -7.84 -5.81
CA LEU A 157 -19.13 -7.69 -6.62
C LEU A 157 -18.37 -6.41 -6.24
N PRO A 158 -17.02 -6.49 -6.13
CA PRO A 158 -16.21 -5.35 -5.70
C PRO A 158 -16.29 -4.14 -6.65
N PHE A 159 -16.71 -4.33 -7.91
CA PHE A 159 -16.78 -3.24 -8.89
C PHE A 159 -18.13 -2.53 -8.97
N ASN A 160 -19.18 -3.03 -8.32
CA ASN A 160 -20.53 -2.45 -8.42
C ASN A 160 -20.58 -1.00 -7.90
N ASP A 161 -19.78 -0.71 -6.88
CA ASP A 161 -19.72 0.59 -6.21
C ASP A 161 -18.33 1.22 -6.27
N MET A 162 -17.57 0.95 -7.35
CA MET A 162 -16.18 1.41 -7.49
C MET A 162 -16.02 2.93 -7.26
N ASP A 163 -16.95 3.75 -7.76
CA ASP A 163 -16.91 5.20 -7.54
C ASP A 163 -17.15 5.58 -6.08
N LYS A 164 -17.99 4.83 -5.35
CA LYS A 164 -18.19 5.05 -3.91
C LYS A 164 -17.00 4.56 -3.10
N GLN A 165 -16.37 3.44 -3.47
CA GLN A 165 -15.14 2.96 -2.83
C GLN A 165 -13.99 3.95 -3.00
N VAL A 166 -13.81 4.49 -4.21
CA VAL A 166 -12.83 5.55 -4.49
C VAL A 166 -13.12 6.79 -3.64
N LYS A 167 -14.39 7.18 -3.52
CA LYS A 167 -14.79 8.30 -2.67
C LYS A 167 -14.51 8.04 -1.20
N LEU A 168 -14.88 6.88 -0.66
CA LEU A 168 -14.60 6.48 0.73
C LEU A 168 -13.10 6.53 1.02
N GLY A 169 -12.28 5.92 0.15
CA GLY A 169 -10.82 5.96 0.28
C GLY A 169 -10.26 7.39 0.25
N THR A 170 -10.81 8.24 -0.62
CA THR A 170 -10.42 9.66 -0.71
C THR A 170 -10.80 10.43 0.56
N ASP A 171 -12.01 10.24 1.08
CA ASP A 171 -12.48 10.93 2.29
C ASP A 171 -11.70 10.50 3.53
N ILE A 172 -11.38 9.20 3.67
CA ILE A 172 -10.52 8.69 4.75
C ILE A 172 -9.12 9.31 4.65
N MET A 173 -8.51 9.29 3.46
CA MET A 173 -7.17 9.83 3.27
C MET A 173 -7.11 11.33 3.53
N ASN A 174 -8.10 12.09 3.06
CA ASN A 174 -8.22 13.52 3.37
C ASN A 174 -8.38 13.76 4.87
N THR A 175 -9.16 12.94 5.57
CA THR A 175 -9.32 13.03 7.04
C THR A 175 -7.99 12.79 7.76
N ILE A 176 -7.17 11.86 7.27
CA ILE A 176 -5.82 11.61 7.80
C ILE A 176 -4.91 12.81 7.51
N ILE A 177 -4.79 13.23 6.25
CA ILE A 177 -3.87 14.31 5.82
C ILE A 177 -4.16 15.64 6.55
N THR A 178 -5.42 16.00 6.67
CA THR A 178 -5.84 17.25 7.33
C THR A 178 -5.61 17.22 8.84
N SER A 179 -5.47 16.04 9.44
CA SER A 179 -5.29 15.89 10.88
C SER A 179 -3.86 16.15 11.37
N PHE A 180 -2.85 15.81 10.56
CA PHE A 180 -1.43 16.05 10.85
C PHE A 180 -1.05 17.53 10.64
N ASP A 181 0.02 18.02 11.26
CA ASP A 181 0.54 19.35 10.96
C ASP A 181 1.34 19.32 9.65
N GLU A 182 1.27 20.37 8.84
CA GLU A 182 2.00 20.41 7.56
C GLU A 182 3.51 20.52 7.76
N LYS A 183 3.98 21.35 8.69
CA LYS A 183 5.41 21.62 8.89
C LYS A 183 6.14 20.45 9.52
N ASP A 184 5.45 19.70 10.37
CA ASP A 184 6.07 18.63 11.15
C ASP A 184 6.12 17.29 10.38
N TYR A 185 5.22 17.09 9.41
CA TYR A 185 5.04 15.77 8.78
C TYR A 185 5.08 15.76 7.26
N PHE A 186 4.94 16.91 6.58
CA PHE A 186 4.88 16.99 5.12
C PHE A 186 6.04 17.80 4.56
N PHE A 187 6.75 17.19 3.62
CA PHE A 187 7.99 17.71 3.09
C PHE A 187 7.97 17.72 1.55
N GLU A 188 8.76 18.60 0.97
CA GLU A 188 9.08 18.63 -0.46
C GLU A 188 10.57 18.32 -0.63
N PRO A 189 10.97 17.04 -0.55
CA PRO A 189 12.38 16.65 -0.68
C PRO A 189 12.84 16.84 -2.13
N LYS A 190 14.15 16.97 -2.32
CA LYS A 190 14.73 16.90 -3.66
C LYS A 190 14.71 15.46 -4.16
N ALA A 191 14.69 15.29 -5.49
CA ALA A 191 14.67 13.98 -6.13
C ALA A 191 15.82 13.07 -5.66
N GLU A 192 17.02 13.63 -5.46
CA GLU A 192 18.20 12.88 -5.04
C GLU A 192 18.16 12.43 -3.58
N GLU A 193 17.29 13.05 -2.76
CA GLU A 193 17.11 12.74 -1.34
C GLU A 193 16.08 11.61 -1.14
N VAL A 194 15.30 11.28 -2.16
CA VAL A 194 14.28 10.22 -2.09
C VAL A 194 14.85 8.89 -2.54
N GLN A 195 14.95 7.95 -1.59
CA GLN A 195 15.42 6.60 -1.88
C GLN A 195 14.50 5.88 -2.86
N GLY A 196 15.10 5.39 -3.95
CA GLY A 196 14.41 4.54 -4.91
C GLY A 196 13.49 5.25 -5.89
N LEU A 197 13.48 6.58 -5.88
CA LEU A 197 12.86 7.36 -6.94
C LEU A 197 13.56 7.05 -8.29
N PRO A 198 12.81 6.89 -9.39
CA PRO A 198 13.37 6.70 -10.72
C PRO A 198 14.31 7.84 -11.11
N LYS A 199 15.52 7.51 -11.59
CA LYS A 199 16.55 8.51 -11.93
C LYS A 199 16.17 9.38 -13.13
N ASP A 200 15.32 8.85 -13.99
CA ASP A 200 14.76 9.46 -15.19
C ASP A 200 13.32 9.96 -14.96
N GLY A 201 12.83 9.93 -13.73
CA GLY A 201 11.53 10.48 -13.34
C GLY A 201 11.49 11.99 -13.53
N ASP A 202 10.50 12.46 -14.29
CA ASP A 202 10.26 13.88 -14.56
C ASP A 202 9.03 14.33 -13.78
N TYR A 203 9.25 14.98 -12.63
CA TYR A 203 8.21 15.38 -11.70
C TYR A 203 8.16 16.91 -11.55
N ASP A 204 6.96 17.47 -11.57
CA ASP A 204 6.72 18.89 -11.26
C ASP A 204 7.00 19.16 -9.78
N GLN A 205 6.70 18.19 -8.91
CA GLN A 205 6.89 18.28 -7.47
C GLN A 205 6.98 16.88 -6.85
N ILE A 206 7.77 16.75 -5.79
CA ILE A 206 7.84 15.53 -4.98
C ILE A 206 7.35 15.89 -3.59
N VAL A 207 6.35 15.16 -3.10
CA VAL A 207 5.76 15.37 -1.78
C VAL A 207 5.98 14.13 -0.93
N GLN A 208 6.28 14.32 0.34
CA GLN A 208 6.56 13.22 1.26
C GLN A 208 5.89 13.45 2.60
N PHE A 209 5.08 12.49 3.05
CA PHE A 209 4.70 12.36 4.45
C PHE A 209 5.74 11.50 5.16
N LYS A 210 6.25 11.95 6.31
CA LYS A 210 7.32 11.24 7.01
C LYS A 210 7.11 11.22 8.53
N ILE A 211 7.29 10.04 9.13
CA ILE A 211 7.41 9.81 10.57
C ILE A 211 8.80 9.24 10.84
N THR A 212 9.46 9.77 11.86
CA THR A 212 10.78 9.32 12.31
C THR A 212 10.72 9.01 13.81
N ASP A 213 11.83 8.54 14.39
CA ASP A 213 11.95 8.34 15.84
C ASP A 213 11.54 9.60 16.64
N GLU A 214 11.93 10.78 16.15
CA GLU A 214 11.63 12.07 16.81
C GLU A 214 10.14 12.44 16.74
N THR A 215 9.46 12.09 15.65
CA THR A 215 8.06 12.45 15.41
C THR A 215 7.07 11.32 15.67
N PHE A 216 7.54 10.11 15.97
CA PHE A 216 6.69 8.94 16.19
C PHE A 216 5.79 9.10 17.43
N ALA A 217 6.37 9.46 18.57
CA ALA A 217 5.62 9.62 19.81
C ALA A 217 4.46 10.63 19.70
N PRO A 218 4.67 11.86 19.16
CA PRO A 218 3.56 12.79 18.92
C PRO A 218 2.62 12.35 17.80
N ALA A 219 3.11 11.69 16.74
CA ALA A 219 2.25 11.12 15.70
C ALA A 219 1.27 10.09 16.28
N LEU A 220 1.75 9.19 17.13
CA LEU A 220 0.94 8.16 17.75
C LEU A 220 -0.16 8.76 18.65
N GLU A 221 0.18 9.77 19.45
CA GLU A 221 -0.79 10.51 20.25
C GLU A 221 -1.85 11.18 19.36
N LEU A 222 -1.43 11.79 18.25
CA LEU A 222 -2.35 12.42 17.30
C LEU A 222 -3.27 11.38 16.66
N ILE A 223 -2.75 10.22 16.28
CA ILE A 223 -3.53 9.15 15.66
C ILE A 223 -4.63 8.68 16.60
N VAL A 224 -4.27 8.32 17.83
CA VAL A 224 -5.21 7.78 18.82
C VAL A 224 -6.23 8.82 19.27
N ASN A 225 -5.80 10.06 19.50
CA ASN A 225 -6.67 11.08 20.10
C ASN A 225 -7.48 11.90 19.08
N LYS A 226 -7.08 11.93 17.80
CA LYS A 226 -7.70 12.79 16.79
C LYS A 226 -8.01 12.08 15.49
N VAL A 227 -7.05 11.36 14.89
CA VAL A 227 -7.23 10.77 13.56
C VAL A 227 -8.23 9.61 13.61
N ALA A 228 -8.00 8.62 14.47
CA ALA A 228 -8.87 7.45 14.58
C ALA A 228 -10.31 7.83 14.96
N PRO A 229 -10.57 8.71 15.94
CA PRO A 229 -11.92 9.21 16.19
C PRO A 229 -12.55 9.92 14.99
N ALA A 230 -11.77 10.72 14.24
CA ALA A 230 -12.28 11.42 13.07
C ALA A 230 -12.64 10.47 11.92
N VAL A 231 -11.88 9.38 11.72
CA VAL A 231 -12.19 8.33 10.75
C VAL A 231 -13.44 7.55 11.18
N ILE A 232 -13.55 7.18 12.45
CA ILE A 232 -14.77 6.54 13.00
C ILE A 232 -15.99 7.45 12.77
N ASP A 233 -15.86 8.74 13.09
CA ASP A 233 -16.93 9.72 12.89
C ASP A 233 -17.26 9.94 11.41
N LEU A 234 -16.30 9.78 10.49
CA LEU A 234 -16.53 9.82 9.04
C LEU A 234 -17.37 8.62 8.61
N LEU A 235 -16.98 7.41 9.02
CA LEU A 235 -17.69 6.17 8.68
C LEU A 235 -19.11 6.16 9.24
N ALA A 236 -19.29 6.62 10.48
CA ALA A 236 -20.60 6.66 11.13
C ALA A 236 -21.61 7.62 10.48
N LYS A 237 -21.15 8.58 9.65
CA LYS A 237 -22.00 9.60 9.01
C LYS A 237 -22.72 9.10 7.76
N ASP A 238 -22.25 8.03 7.14
CA ASP A 238 -22.78 7.55 5.86
C ASP A 238 -23.04 6.03 5.92
N GLU A 239 -24.31 5.64 5.78
CA GLU A 239 -24.69 4.22 5.80
C GLU A 239 -24.11 3.45 4.61
N ASP A 240 -23.82 4.11 3.50
CA ASP A 240 -23.14 3.47 2.38
C ASP A 240 -21.67 3.17 2.72
N TYR A 241 -21.02 3.97 3.56
CA TYR A 241 -19.65 3.70 4.02
C TYR A 241 -19.60 2.50 4.96
N LEU A 242 -20.60 2.37 5.84
CA LEU A 242 -20.75 1.21 6.71
C LEU A 242 -20.90 -0.09 5.91
N LYS A 243 -21.76 -0.06 4.88
CA LYS A 243 -21.94 -1.22 3.97
C LYS A 243 -20.68 -1.57 3.20
N LEU A 244 -19.99 -0.56 2.66
CA LEU A 244 -18.76 -0.78 1.87
C LEU A 244 -17.61 -1.32 2.72
N ALA A 245 -17.53 -0.91 3.98
CA ALA A 245 -16.53 -1.40 4.92
C ALA A 245 -16.95 -2.69 5.64
N ASP A 246 -18.17 -3.18 5.41
CA ASP A 246 -18.77 -4.32 6.09
C ASP A 246 -18.71 -4.20 7.62
N ILE A 247 -19.10 -3.03 8.13
CA ILE A 247 -19.11 -2.69 9.56
C ILE A 247 -20.48 -2.18 9.99
N THR A 248 -20.84 -2.42 11.24
CA THR A 248 -22.08 -1.92 11.85
C THR A 248 -21.84 -0.61 12.62
N LYS A 249 -22.92 0.06 13.02
CA LYS A 249 -22.81 1.24 13.90
C LYS A 249 -22.36 0.84 15.29
N GLU A 250 -22.81 -0.32 15.75
CA GLU A 250 -22.43 -0.92 17.03
C GLU A 250 -20.92 -1.19 17.08
N ASP A 251 -20.32 -1.69 15.98
CA ASP A 251 -18.86 -1.89 15.88
C ASP A 251 -18.10 -0.58 16.02
N LEU A 252 -18.60 0.51 15.40
CA LEU A 252 -17.99 1.83 15.50
C LEU A 252 -18.12 2.44 16.90
N ASP A 253 -19.27 2.26 17.55
CA ASP A 253 -19.49 2.71 18.93
C ASP A 253 -18.58 1.96 19.90
N GLU A 254 -18.42 0.64 19.71
CA GLU A 254 -17.48 -0.17 20.47
C GLU A 254 -16.03 0.26 20.21
N ALA A 255 -15.64 0.43 18.95
CA ALA A 255 -14.29 0.87 18.60
C ALA A 255 -13.96 2.23 19.24
N LYS A 256 -14.92 3.17 19.23
CA LYS A 256 -14.76 4.50 19.86
C LYS A 256 -14.62 4.39 21.37
N LYS A 257 -15.40 3.51 22.01
CA LYS A 257 -15.30 3.24 23.44
C LYS A 257 -13.97 2.60 23.81
N GLN A 258 -13.55 1.54 23.11
CA GLN A 258 -12.28 0.87 23.35
C GLN A 258 -11.09 1.82 23.12
N LEU A 259 -11.16 2.69 22.11
CA LEU A 259 -10.15 3.70 21.85
C LEU A 259 -10.07 4.73 23.00
N ALA A 260 -11.20 5.13 23.58
CA ALA A 260 -11.22 6.06 24.70
C ALA A 260 -10.73 5.41 26.02
N GLU A 261 -11.09 4.15 26.27
CA GLU A 261 -10.73 3.43 27.49
C GLU A 261 -9.27 2.94 27.46
N ASN A 262 -8.83 2.34 26.35
CA ASN A 262 -7.54 1.67 26.24
C ASN A 262 -6.49 2.48 25.46
N GLY A 263 -6.89 3.54 24.76
CA GLY A 263 -5.99 4.36 23.94
C GLY A 263 -4.76 4.88 24.70
N PRO A 264 -4.89 5.45 25.92
CA PRO A 264 -3.74 5.91 26.70
C PRO A 264 -2.72 4.81 27.02
N ASP A 265 -3.20 3.62 27.38
CA ASP A 265 -2.35 2.47 27.66
C ASP A 265 -1.71 1.92 26.37
N ALA A 266 -2.47 1.85 25.28
CA ALA A 266 -1.94 1.46 23.97
C ALA A 266 -0.82 2.41 23.49
N ILE A 267 -0.98 3.73 23.67
CA ILE A 267 0.07 4.71 23.37
C ILE A 267 1.33 4.40 24.18
N LYS A 268 1.17 4.12 25.47
CA LYS A 268 2.30 3.86 26.38
C LYS A 268 3.03 2.58 26.01
N GLU A 269 2.31 1.50 25.71
CA GLU A 269 2.94 0.23 25.34
C GLU A 269 3.61 0.30 23.97
N LEU A 270 2.95 0.90 22.97
CA LEU A 270 3.56 1.09 21.64
C LEU A 270 4.82 1.96 21.70
N LYS A 271 4.86 3.01 22.52
CA LYS A 271 6.07 3.83 22.71
C LYS A 271 7.25 3.07 23.32
N LYS A 272 7.00 2.02 24.10
CA LYS A 272 8.06 1.18 24.67
C LYS A 272 8.51 0.08 23.72
N ALA A 273 7.55 -0.53 23.04
CA ALA A 273 7.77 -1.72 22.23
C ALA A 273 8.22 -1.41 20.80
N VAL A 274 7.80 -0.27 20.23
CA VAL A 274 8.05 0.07 18.82
C VAL A 274 9.12 1.12 18.70
N LYS A 275 10.12 0.83 17.86
CA LYS A 275 11.12 1.78 17.37
C LYS A 275 10.88 2.03 15.89
N ILE A 276 10.58 3.27 15.53
CA ILE A 276 10.47 3.69 14.12
C ILE A 276 11.74 4.43 13.74
N ASN A 277 12.54 3.87 12.83
CA ASN A 277 13.65 4.61 12.25
C ASN A 277 13.10 5.59 11.21
N GLU A 278 12.28 5.08 10.29
CA GLU A 278 11.62 5.89 9.28
C GLU A 278 10.35 5.20 8.76
N PHE A 279 9.29 5.97 8.63
CA PHE A 279 8.14 5.63 7.82
C PHE A 279 7.87 6.80 6.87
N ALA A 280 7.86 6.54 5.58
CA ALA A 280 7.67 7.59 4.58
C ALA A 280 6.69 7.15 3.49
N ILE A 281 5.77 8.04 3.15
CA ILE A 281 4.91 7.92 1.96
C ILE A 281 5.32 9.05 1.02
N THR A 282 5.77 8.72 -0.18
CA THR A 282 6.26 9.68 -1.17
C THR A 282 5.38 9.67 -2.41
N GLY A 283 4.96 10.83 -2.88
CA GLY A 283 4.28 11.03 -4.15
C GLY A 283 5.13 11.86 -5.10
N GLY A 284 5.40 11.34 -6.30
CA GLY A 284 5.96 12.13 -7.40
C GLY A 284 4.82 12.63 -8.29
N VAL A 285 4.67 13.95 -8.40
CA VAL A 285 3.54 14.58 -9.09
C VAL A 285 3.99 15.12 -10.44
N LYS A 286 3.23 14.80 -11.49
CA LYS A 286 3.39 15.33 -12.85
C LYS A 286 2.02 15.60 -13.47
N ASP A 287 1.82 16.78 -14.04
CA ASP A 287 0.55 17.20 -14.63
C ASP A 287 -0.63 17.08 -13.64
N LYS A 288 -0.35 17.29 -12.34
CA LYS A 288 -1.26 17.08 -11.19
C LYS A 288 -1.66 15.62 -10.92
N TYR A 289 -1.11 14.63 -11.62
CA TYR A 289 -1.28 13.22 -11.29
C TYR A 289 -0.13 12.75 -10.41
N MET A 290 -0.44 11.88 -9.44
CA MET A 290 0.57 11.19 -8.66
C MET A 290 1.15 10.03 -9.50
N THR A 291 2.13 10.36 -10.34
CA THR A 291 2.74 9.43 -11.30
C THR A 291 3.76 8.50 -10.67
N TYR A 292 4.23 8.80 -9.46
CA TYR A 292 5.00 7.89 -8.63
C TYR A 292 4.40 7.83 -7.23
N GLN A 293 4.36 6.63 -6.64
CA GLN A 293 4.03 6.40 -5.25
C GLN A 293 5.07 5.50 -4.61
N GLY A 294 5.58 5.91 -3.45
CA GLY A 294 6.54 5.14 -2.66
C GLY A 294 6.06 5.02 -1.23
N ILE A 295 6.15 3.83 -0.65
CA ILE A 295 6.06 3.59 0.78
C ILE A 295 7.40 3.02 1.21
N TYR A 296 7.97 3.55 2.27
CA TYR A 296 9.15 3.00 2.93
C TYR A 296 8.85 2.87 4.42
N ALA A 297 9.15 1.72 5.00
CA ALA A 297 8.93 1.44 6.40
C ALA A 297 10.13 0.69 6.95
N ASN A 298 10.80 1.29 7.93
CA ASN A 298 11.88 0.71 8.71
C ASN A 298 11.49 0.78 10.18
N ILE A 299 10.94 -0.33 10.66
CA ILE A 299 10.31 -0.46 11.97
C ILE A 299 10.93 -1.66 12.68
N ALA A 300 11.14 -1.51 13.98
CA ALA A 300 11.52 -2.59 14.85
C ALA A 300 10.58 -2.67 16.04
N VAL A 301 10.22 -3.88 16.45
CA VAL A 301 9.29 -4.16 17.54
C VAL A 301 9.96 -5.12 18.50
N LYS A 302 9.91 -4.79 19.79
CA LYS A 302 10.32 -5.67 20.88
C LYS A 302 9.08 -6.25 21.57
N PRO A 303 8.77 -7.54 21.39
CA PRO A 303 7.71 -8.21 22.15
C PRO A 303 8.00 -8.15 23.65
N GLU A 304 6.96 -8.05 24.50
CA GLU A 304 7.12 -7.93 25.95
C GLU A 304 7.81 -9.16 26.57
N ASP A 305 7.56 -10.34 26.01
CA ASP A 305 8.05 -11.62 26.52
C ASP A 305 9.28 -12.16 25.77
N SER A 306 9.89 -11.36 24.89
CA SER A 306 11.06 -11.76 24.08
C SER A 306 12.26 -10.83 24.30
N GLU A 307 13.45 -11.43 24.37
CA GLU A 307 14.70 -10.66 24.31
C GLU A 307 15.04 -10.22 22.87
N ASP A 308 14.46 -10.90 21.87
CA ASP A 308 14.72 -10.66 20.46
C ASP A 308 13.81 -9.58 19.86
N GLU A 309 14.35 -8.87 18.86
CA GLU A 309 13.68 -7.77 18.17
C GLU A 309 13.20 -8.23 16.79
N VAL A 310 11.90 -8.02 16.53
CA VAL A 310 11.32 -8.17 15.19
C VAL A 310 11.64 -6.92 14.38
N LYS A 311 12.29 -7.08 13.23
CA LYS A 311 12.64 -5.97 12.31
C LYS A 311 11.99 -6.16 10.96
N VAL A 312 11.46 -5.07 10.44
CA VAL A 312 10.92 -4.98 9.09
C VAL A 312 11.44 -3.71 8.43
N ASP A 313 12.26 -3.89 7.40
CA ASP A 313 12.67 -2.88 6.44
C ASP A 313 12.10 -3.27 5.08
N MET A 314 11.06 -2.55 4.66
CA MET A 314 10.32 -2.82 3.44
C MET A 314 10.07 -1.55 2.65
N TYR A 315 9.92 -1.73 1.33
CA TYR A 315 9.47 -0.67 0.44
C TYR A 315 8.42 -1.18 -0.54
N VAL A 316 7.54 -0.26 -0.91
CA VAL A 316 6.63 -0.38 -2.05
C VAL A 316 6.91 0.80 -2.95
N ARG A 317 7.07 0.58 -4.24
CA ARG A 317 7.27 1.63 -5.23
C ARG A 317 6.39 1.33 -6.42
N SER A 318 5.66 2.32 -6.92
CA SER A 318 4.86 2.20 -8.11
C SER A 318 4.93 3.46 -8.96
N GLU A 319 4.79 3.26 -10.25
CA GLU A 319 4.72 4.31 -11.25
C GLU A 319 3.49 4.12 -12.11
N TYR A 320 2.85 5.23 -12.45
CA TYR A 320 1.72 5.29 -13.37
C TYR A 320 2.16 5.94 -14.67
N LYS A 321 1.78 5.32 -15.78
CA LYS A 321 2.06 5.79 -17.13
C LYS A 321 0.80 5.72 -17.97
N ASP A 322 0.83 6.41 -19.11
CA ASP A 322 -0.25 6.37 -20.10
C ASP A 322 -1.65 6.63 -19.50
N ILE A 323 -1.69 7.51 -18.49
CA ILE A 323 -2.90 7.91 -17.79
C ILE A 323 -3.91 8.48 -18.80
N ASN A 324 -5.15 8.00 -18.74
CA ASN A 324 -6.26 8.38 -19.61
C ASN A 324 -6.00 8.18 -21.12
N LYS A 325 -5.02 7.34 -21.48
CA LYS A 325 -4.80 6.88 -22.85
C LYS A 325 -5.43 5.49 -23.04
N LYS A 326 -5.69 5.11 -24.29
CA LYS A 326 -6.14 3.76 -24.62
C LYS A 326 -5.05 2.74 -24.25
N GLN A 327 -5.40 1.73 -23.47
CA GLN A 327 -4.44 0.71 -23.05
C GLN A 327 -4.26 -0.36 -24.14
N THR A 328 -3.07 -0.97 -24.18
CA THR A 328 -2.77 -2.08 -25.11
C THR A 328 -2.63 -3.35 -24.30
N PHE A 329 -3.69 -4.16 -24.28
CA PHE A 329 -3.69 -5.41 -23.55
C PHE A 329 -2.81 -6.47 -24.22
N LYS A 330 -1.94 -7.11 -23.44
CA LYS A 330 -0.91 -8.04 -23.96
C LYS A 330 -1.50 -9.42 -24.27
N HIS A 331 -2.58 -9.78 -23.60
CA HIS A 331 -3.25 -11.08 -23.75
C HIS A 331 -4.64 -10.90 -24.34
N ASP A 332 -5.16 -11.90 -25.04
CA ASP A 332 -6.60 -12.02 -25.25
C ASP A 332 -7.25 -12.66 -24.03
N ILE A 333 -8.56 -12.44 -23.83
CA ILE A 333 -9.29 -13.17 -22.79
C ILE A 333 -9.33 -14.65 -23.18
N PRO A 334 -8.82 -15.56 -22.33
CA PRO A 334 -8.69 -16.96 -22.69
C PRO A 334 -10.08 -17.62 -22.79
N THR A 335 -10.26 -18.44 -23.83
CA THR A 335 -11.49 -19.23 -24.05
C THR A 335 -11.35 -20.68 -23.61
N ASP A 336 -10.12 -21.20 -23.58
CA ASP A 336 -9.77 -22.52 -23.04
C ASP A 336 -9.20 -22.32 -21.63
N THR A 337 -10.02 -22.62 -20.62
CA THR A 337 -9.71 -22.39 -19.20
C THR A 337 -10.13 -23.57 -18.35
N ILE A 338 -9.47 -23.73 -17.21
CA ILE A 338 -9.85 -24.68 -16.16
C ILE A 338 -10.70 -23.93 -15.14
N SER A 339 -11.78 -24.53 -14.65
CA SER A 339 -12.56 -23.89 -13.57
C SER A 339 -11.79 -23.92 -12.25
N MET A 340 -12.08 -22.98 -11.34
CA MET A 340 -11.48 -22.99 -10.00
C MET A 340 -11.73 -24.32 -9.26
N GLU A 341 -12.92 -24.92 -9.41
CA GLU A 341 -13.28 -26.20 -8.78
C GLU A 341 -12.45 -27.36 -9.34
N ASP A 342 -12.33 -27.46 -10.66
CA ASP A 342 -11.51 -28.49 -11.30
C ASP A 342 -10.04 -28.33 -10.91
N ALA A 343 -9.55 -27.08 -10.83
CA ALA A 343 -8.20 -26.80 -10.39
C ALA A 343 -7.95 -27.26 -8.95
N MET A 344 -8.88 -26.99 -8.03
CA MET A 344 -8.81 -27.49 -6.65
C MET A 344 -8.82 -29.01 -6.59
N GLN A 345 -9.61 -29.69 -7.41
CA GLN A 345 -9.61 -31.16 -7.48
C GLN A 345 -8.30 -31.72 -8.04
N MET A 346 -7.67 -31.04 -9.00
CA MET A 346 -6.35 -31.46 -9.52
C MET A 346 -5.24 -31.26 -8.48
N PHE A 347 -5.32 -30.22 -7.64
CA PHE A 347 -4.40 -30.04 -6.51
C PHE A 347 -4.67 -31.03 -5.36
N GLY A 348 -5.93 -31.15 -4.92
CA GLY A 348 -6.34 -32.00 -3.79
C GLY A 348 -6.44 -33.49 -4.11
N GLY A 349 -6.64 -33.87 -5.37
CA GLY A 349 -6.67 -35.24 -5.86
C GLY A 349 -5.30 -35.91 -5.97
N SER A 350 -4.23 -35.20 -5.60
CA SER A 350 -2.89 -35.74 -5.43
C SER A 350 -2.58 -36.17 -3.98
N GLY A 351 -3.58 -36.12 -3.07
CA GLY A 351 -3.45 -36.42 -1.66
C GLY A 351 -4.32 -37.58 -1.16
N ASP A 352 -4.04 -38.81 -1.60
CA ASP A 352 -4.08 -39.97 -0.68
C ASP A 352 -2.88 -39.84 0.29
N LEU A 353 -2.92 -38.80 1.13
CA LEU A 353 -2.02 -38.60 2.27
C LEU A 353 -2.83 -38.66 3.58
N GLU A 354 -3.87 -39.49 3.61
CA GLU A 354 -4.54 -39.95 4.85
C GLU A 354 -3.96 -41.25 5.40
N SER A 355 -2.78 -41.69 4.94
CA SER A 355 -2.05 -42.79 5.59
C SER A 355 -0.58 -42.43 5.80
N GLU A 356 -0.30 -41.60 6.80
CA GLU A 356 0.83 -41.69 7.73
C GLU A 356 0.92 -40.41 8.59
N PHE A 357 0.02 -40.30 9.57
CA PHE A 357 0.29 -39.64 10.84
C PHE A 357 -0.32 -40.46 11.99
#